data_AF-A0AAV5JR56-F1
#
_entry.id   AF-A0AAV5JR56-F1
#
_cell.length_a   1.000
_cell.length_b   1.000
_cell.length_c   1.000
_cell.angle_alpha   90.00
_cell.angle_beta   90.00
_cell.angle_gamma   90.00
#
_symmetry.space_group_name_H-M   'P 1'
#
loop_
_entity.id
_entity.type
_entity.pdbx_description
1 polymer ?
#
loop_
_entity_poly.entity_id
_entity_poly.type
_entity_poly.pdbx_seq_one_letter_code
_entity_poly.pdbx_strand_id
1 'polypeptide(L)'
;MKFGKRLKQQIQQTLPEWQDKFLSYKELKKLVRLISSAPSVLSRSTECGNKADAEFVYLLNQEIEKFNAFFVEQEEDFIIRHKELQQRIKRVIDTWGSNGSHPSETKYKEEMGKIRKDIVNFHGEMVLLENYSNMNYTGSL
;
A
#
# COMPACT_ATOMS: atom_id res chain seq x y z
N MET A 1 18.89 -1.50 6.76
CA MET A 1 19.03 -0.04 6.52
C MET A 1 18.14 0.74 7.49
N LYS A 2 18.53 1.97 7.89
CA LYS A 2 17.71 2.83 8.78
C LYS A 2 16.53 3.49 8.06
N PHE A 3 16.61 3.65 6.73
CA PHE A 3 15.61 4.32 5.90
C PHE A 3 14.28 3.54 5.83
N GLY A 4 14.29 2.26 5.45
CA GLY A 4 13.06 1.46 5.35
C GLY A 4 12.27 1.37 6.66
N LYS A 5 12.96 1.29 7.81
CA LYS A 5 12.30 1.31 9.12
C LYS A 5 11.59 2.63 9.41
N ARG A 6 12.22 3.76 9.06
CA ARG A 6 11.62 5.09 9.21
C ARG A 6 10.42 5.24 8.27
N LEU A 7 10.53 4.78 7.03
CA LEU A 7 9.46 4.85 6.05
C LEU A 7 8.24 4.00 6.47
N LYS A 8 8.46 2.78 7.00
CA LYS A 8 7.39 1.98 7.60
C LYS A 8 6.70 2.71 8.74
N GLN A 9 7.46 3.30 9.65
CA GLN A 9 6.91 4.05 10.77
C GLN A 9 6.07 5.24 10.29
N GLN A 10 6.53 5.95 9.27
CA GLN A 10 5.78 7.04 8.67
C GLN A 10 4.46 6.56 8.04
N ILE A 11 4.49 5.47 7.26
CA ILE A 11 3.27 4.89 6.69
C ILE A 11 2.30 4.50 7.81
N GLN A 12 2.77 3.83 8.86
CA GLN A 12 1.94 3.43 10.00
C GLN A 12 1.36 4.60 10.80
N GLN A 13 2.06 5.74 10.86
CA GLN A 13 1.58 6.94 11.54
C GLN A 13 0.57 7.70 10.69
N THR A 14 0.79 7.79 9.38
CA THR A 14 -0.12 8.49 8.46
C THR A 14 -1.35 7.66 8.14
N LEU A 15 -1.19 6.34 7.97
CA LEU A 15 -2.20 5.38 7.54
C LEU A 15 -2.13 4.12 8.44
N PRO A 16 -2.68 4.18 9.67
CA PRO A 16 -2.63 3.06 10.62
C PRO A 16 -3.24 1.77 10.08
N GLU A 17 -4.22 1.89 9.20
CA GLU A 17 -4.93 0.78 8.54
C GLU A 17 -4.02 -0.09 7.66
N TRP A 18 -2.84 0.40 7.29
CA TRP A 18 -1.88 -0.33 6.44
C TRP A 18 -0.89 -1.18 7.25
N GLN A 19 -0.94 -1.10 8.58
CA GLN A 19 0.07 -1.69 9.47
C GLN A 19 0.18 -3.21 9.38
N ASP A 20 -0.96 -3.92 9.24
CA ASP A 20 -1.05 -5.38 9.18
C ASP A 20 -0.81 -5.94 7.76
N LYS A 21 -0.72 -5.07 6.76
CA LYS A 21 -0.63 -5.45 5.34
C LYS A 21 0.79 -5.74 4.86
N PHE A 22 1.81 -5.33 5.62
CA PHE A 22 3.21 -5.58 5.29
C PHE A 22 3.59 -7.08 5.36
N LEU A 23 4.57 -7.46 4.54
CA LEU A 23 5.23 -8.75 4.56
C LEU A 23 5.81 -9.08 5.95
N SER A 24 5.42 -10.23 6.48
CA SER A 24 5.89 -10.83 7.73
C SER A 24 7.29 -11.45 7.57
N TYR A 25 8.26 -10.65 7.12
CA TYR A 25 9.63 -11.10 6.81
C TYR A 25 10.30 -11.86 7.94
N LYS A 26 10.03 -11.48 9.21
CA LYS A 26 10.60 -12.16 10.38
C LYS A 26 10.15 -13.61 10.51
N GLU A 27 8.91 -13.92 10.15
CA GLU A 27 8.35 -15.27 10.25
C GLU A 27 8.87 -16.14 9.12
N LEU A 28 8.83 -15.63 7.88
CA LEU A 28 9.44 -16.28 6.72
C LEU A 28 10.92 -16.59 6.96
N LYS A 29 11.68 -15.65 7.54
CA LYS A 29 13.10 -15.84 7.87
C LYS A 29 13.32 -16.93 8.93
N LYS A 30 12.41 -17.11 9.89
CA LYS A 30 12.51 -18.20 10.88
C LYS A 30 12.37 -19.55 10.19
N LEU A 31 11.40 -19.70 9.28
CA LEU A 31 11.21 -20.93 8.51
C LEU A 31 12.42 -21.25 7.63
N VAL A 32 12.97 -20.25 6.93
CA VAL A 32 14.21 -20.42 6.13
C VAL A 32 15.37 -20.92 6.99
N ARG A 33 15.52 -20.41 8.23
CA ARG A 33 16.56 -20.87 9.15
C ARG A 33 16.36 -22.31 9.61
N LEU A 34 15.11 -22.73 9.85
CA LEU A 34 14.78 -24.10 10.22
C LEU A 34 15.13 -25.07 9.09
N ILE A 35 14.76 -24.73 7.86
CA ILE A 35 15.12 -25.48 6.65
C ILE A 35 16.64 -25.56 6.51
N SER A 36 17.35 -24.43 6.67
CA SER A 36 18.80 -24.35 6.47
C SER A 36 19.63 -25.04 7.57
N SER A 37 19.07 -25.21 8.77
CA SER A 37 19.78 -25.80 9.93
C SER A 37 19.62 -27.32 10.01
N ALA A 38 18.78 -27.93 9.16
CA ALA A 38 18.61 -29.38 9.11
C ALA A 38 19.84 -30.05 8.44
N PRO A 39 20.41 -31.13 9.00
CA PRO A 39 21.56 -31.81 8.42
C PRO A 39 21.26 -32.33 7.00
N SER A 40 22.06 -31.92 6.00
CA SER A 40 21.76 -32.12 4.57
C SER A 40 21.67 -33.59 4.12
N VAL A 41 22.16 -34.53 4.92
CA VAL A 41 22.17 -35.97 4.62
C VAL A 41 20.83 -36.65 4.98
N LEU A 42 20.08 -36.08 5.93
CA LEU A 42 18.73 -36.55 6.31
C LEU A 42 17.62 -35.71 5.65
N SER A 43 17.90 -34.45 5.33
CA SER A 43 16.89 -33.46 4.95
C SER A 43 16.09 -33.76 3.69
N ARG A 44 16.63 -34.50 2.70
CA ARG A 44 15.89 -34.81 1.45
C ARG A 44 14.97 -36.02 1.58
N SER A 45 15.12 -36.82 2.64
CA SER A 45 14.40 -38.09 2.83
C SER A 45 13.58 -38.14 4.12
N THR A 46 13.64 -37.12 4.97
CA THR A 46 12.89 -37.07 6.24
C THR A 46 11.65 -36.20 6.09
N GLU A 47 10.48 -36.69 6.48
CA GLU A 47 9.19 -35.96 6.44
C GLU A 47 9.26 -34.55 7.05
N CYS A 48 10.15 -34.33 8.02
CA CYS A 48 10.37 -33.06 8.68
C CYS A 48 10.90 -31.95 7.74
N GLY A 49 11.84 -32.25 6.84
CA GLY A 49 12.38 -31.28 5.88
C GLY A 49 11.31 -30.86 4.87
N ASN A 50 10.61 -31.85 4.32
CA ASN A 50 9.51 -31.63 3.37
C ASN A 50 8.35 -30.84 3.99
N LYS A 51 8.08 -31.01 5.30
CA LYS A 51 7.05 -30.26 6.02
C LYS A 51 7.43 -28.78 6.20
N ALA A 52 8.67 -28.48 6.57
CA ALA A 52 9.14 -27.10 6.72
C ALA A 52 9.16 -26.34 5.39
N ASP A 53 9.55 -27.02 4.30
CA ASP A 53 9.49 -26.46 2.94
C ASP A 53 8.05 -26.15 2.52
N ALA A 54 7.12 -27.09 2.72
CA ALA A 54 5.70 -26.90 2.42
C ALA A 54 5.09 -25.76 3.25
N GLU A 55 5.43 -25.68 4.54
CA GLU A 55 4.97 -24.61 5.44
C GLU A 55 5.51 -23.24 5.03
N PHE A 56 6.78 -23.16 4.59
CA PHE A 56 7.36 -21.94 4.05
C PHE A 56 6.66 -21.48 2.78
N VAL A 57 6.46 -22.38 1.81
CA VAL A 57 5.76 -22.05 0.55
C VAL A 57 4.33 -21.60 0.83
N TYR A 58 3.63 -22.28 1.73
CA TYR A 58 2.27 -21.91 2.13
C TYR A 58 2.22 -20.50 2.74
N LEU A 59 3.06 -20.21 3.73
CA LEU A 59 3.09 -18.89 4.38
C LEU A 59 3.50 -17.79 3.39
N LEU A 60 4.47 -18.07 2.51
CA LEU A 60 4.91 -17.11 1.50
C LEU A 60 3.76 -16.75 0.55
N ASN A 61 3.01 -17.75 0.07
CA ASN A 61 1.86 -17.52 -0.80
C ASN A 61 0.76 -16.72 -0.10
N GLN A 62 0.46 -17.03 1.17
CA GLN A 62 -0.51 -16.25 1.95
C GLN A 62 -0.09 -14.79 2.11
N GLU A 63 1.19 -14.56 2.39
CA GLU A 63 1.70 -13.20 2.52
C GLU A 63 1.65 -12.44 1.19
N ILE A 64 1.97 -13.11 0.07
CA ILE A 64 1.84 -12.56 -1.29
C ILE A 64 0.39 -12.19 -1.59
N GLU A 65 -0.55 -13.11 -1.35
CA GLU A 65 -1.97 -12.87 -1.55
C GLU A 65 -2.46 -11.68 -0.71
N LYS A 66 -2.05 -11.61 0.56
CA LYS A 66 -2.42 -10.52 1.48
C LYS A 66 -2.00 -9.15 0.95
N PHE A 67 -0.72 -8.95 0.63
CA PHE A 67 -0.26 -7.62 0.21
C PHE A 67 -0.73 -7.28 -1.21
N ASN A 68 -0.95 -8.27 -2.08
CA ASN A 68 -1.51 -8.06 -3.43
C ASN A 68 -2.99 -7.66 -3.36
N ALA A 69 -3.80 -8.37 -2.58
CA ALA A 69 -5.21 -8.05 -2.39
C ALA A 69 -5.37 -6.61 -1.85
N PHE A 70 -4.57 -6.26 -0.84
CA PHE A 70 -4.53 -4.91 -0.31
C PHE A 70 -4.10 -3.87 -1.36
N PHE A 71 -3.07 -4.14 -2.17
CA PHE A 71 -2.63 -3.20 -3.19
C PHE A 71 -3.72 -2.92 -4.23
N VAL A 72 -4.41 -3.97 -4.70
CA VAL A 72 -5.52 -3.86 -5.65
C VAL A 72 -6.68 -3.06 -5.05
N GLU A 73 -7.07 -3.35 -3.81
CA GLU A 73 -8.13 -2.60 -3.11
C GLU A 73 -7.79 -1.09 -3.01
N GLN A 74 -6.55 -0.75 -2.64
CA GLN A 74 -6.13 0.66 -2.58
C GLN A 74 -6.06 1.33 -3.95
N GLU A 75 -5.65 0.60 -4.99
CA GLU A 75 -5.65 1.11 -6.37
C GLU A 75 -7.08 1.41 -6.84
N GLU A 76 -8.04 0.53 -6.56
CA GLU A 76 -9.46 0.74 -6.87
C GLU A 76 -10.01 1.99 -6.14
N ASP A 77 -9.73 2.13 -4.84
CA ASP A 77 -10.10 3.31 -4.07
C ASP A 77 -9.51 4.60 -4.67
N PHE A 78 -8.26 4.57 -5.13
CA PHE A 78 -7.65 5.71 -5.80
C PHE A 78 -8.34 6.04 -7.13
N ILE A 79 -8.70 5.03 -7.93
CA ILE A 79 -9.43 5.23 -9.19
C ILE A 79 -10.79 5.90 -8.93
N ILE A 80 -11.52 5.46 -7.91
CA ILE A 80 -12.82 6.03 -7.52
C ILE A 80 -12.64 7.49 -7.09
N ARG A 81 -11.74 7.76 -6.14
CA ARG A 81 -11.50 9.12 -5.64
C ARG A 81 -10.98 10.07 -6.71
N HIS A 82 -10.16 9.59 -7.65
CA HIS A 82 -9.72 10.38 -8.80
C HIS A 82 -10.91 10.81 -9.67
N LYS A 83 -11.84 9.90 -9.97
CA LYS A 83 -13.06 10.24 -10.72
C LYS A 83 -13.93 11.24 -9.97
N GLU A 84 -14.09 11.08 -8.66
CA GLU A 84 -14.86 12.00 -7.82
C GLU A 84 -14.24 13.41 -7.80
N LEU A 85 -12.91 13.51 -7.69
CA LEU A 85 -12.18 14.78 -7.78
C LEU A 85 -12.40 15.45 -9.13
N GLN A 86 -12.30 14.71 -10.23
CA GLN A 86 -12.58 15.23 -11.58
C GLN A 86 -14.02 15.77 -11.68
N GLN A 87 -15.00 15.03 -11.18
CA GLN A 87 -16.40 15.45 -11.16
C GLN A 87 -16.61 16.69 -10.27
N ARG A 88 -15.92 16.77 -9.13
CA ARG A 88 -15.99 17.95 -8.24
C ARG A 88 -15.41 19.19 -8.90
N ILE A 89 -14.28 19.08 -9.59
CA ILE A 89 -13.70 20.17 -10.38
C ILE A 89 -14.70 20.67 -11.42
N LYS A 90 -15.28 19.74 -12.19
CA LYS A 90 -16.28 20.07 -13.21
C LYS A 90 -17.47 20.80 -12.60
N ARG A 91 -18.04 20.28 -11.51
CA ARG A 91 -19.15 20.94 -10.79
C ARG A 91 -18.82 22.35 -10.33
N VAL A 92 -17.61 22.56 -9.80
CA VAL A 92 -17.16 23.89 -9.35
C VAL A 92 -17.06 24.87 -10.52
N ILE A 93 -16.50 24.43 -11.65
CA ILE A 93 -16.39 25.23 -12.87
C ILE A 93 -17.79 25.56 -13.43
N ASP A 94 -18.64 24.55 -13.59
CA ASP A 94 -19.99 24.68 -14.16
C ASP A 94 -20.91 25.52 -13.27
N THR A 95 -20.66 25.57 -11.96
CA THR A 95 -21.49 26.35 -11.02
C THR A 95 -20.95 27.75 -10.82
N TRP A 96 -19.68 27.92 -10.43
CA TRP A 96 -19.14 29.21 -9.98
C TRP A 96 -18.11 29.82 -10.93
N GLY A 97 -17.69 29.11 -11.97
CA GLY A 97 -16.79 29.64 -12.99
C GLY A 97 -17.40 30.79 -13.79
N SER A 98 -16.58 31.49 -14.58
CA SER A 98 -16.99 32.69 -15.32
C SER A 98 -18.20 32.47 -16.24
N ASN A 99 -18.35 31.26 -16.78
CA ASN A 99 -19.47 30.85 -17.64
C ASN A 99 -20.43 29.87 -16.94
N GLY A 100 -20.38 29.80 -15.60
CA GLY A 100 -21.18 28.86 -14.82
C GLY A 100 -22.62 29.31 -14.61
N SER A 101 -23.43 28.45 -13.99
CA SER A 101 -24.84 28.73 -13.67
C SER A 101 -25.02 29.84 -12.63
N HIS A 102 -24.05 29.98 -11.71
CA HIS A 102 -24.02 30.97 -10.64
C HIS A 102 -22.60 31.55 -10.46
N PRO A 103 -22.10 32.35 -11.44
CA PRO A 103 -20.73 32.84 -11.42
C PRO A 103 -20.40 33.60 -10.13
N SER A 104 -19.32 33.19 -9.46
CA SER A 104 -18.87 33.84 -8.23
C SER A 104 -17.37 33.60 -8.06
N GLU A 105 -16.57 34.63 -8.28
CA GLU A 105 -15.12 34.54 -8.16
C GLU A 105 -14.68 34.14 -6.75
N THR A 106 -15.33 34.68 -5.72
CA THR A 106 -15.04 34.37 -4.31
C THR A 106 -15.29 32.89 -4.01
N LYS A 107 -16.47 32.35 -4.34
CA LYS A 107 -16.81 30.93 -4.11
C LYS A 107 -15.95 30.00 -4.95
N TYR A 108 -15.70 30.36 -6.21
CA TYR A 108 -14.82 29.60 -7.09
C TYR A 108 -13.42 29.48 -6.51
N LYS A 109 -12.81 30.59 -6.06
CA LYS A 109 -11.47 30.56 -5.45
C LYS A 109 -11.44 29.72 -4.17
N GLU A 110 -12.46 29.84 -3.32
CA GLU A 110 -12.57 29.07 -2.08
C GLU A 110 -12.63 27.56 -2.36
N GLU A 111 -13.57 27.11 -3.20
CA GLU A 111 -13.76 25.69 -3.50
C GLU A 111 -12.59 25.10 -4.29
N MET A 112 -12.02 25.85 -5.23
CA MET A 112 -10.80 25.42 -5.92
C MET A 112 -9.60 25.32 -4.97
N GLY A 113 -9.53 26.17 -3.94
CA GLY A 113 -8.53 26.06 -2.88
C GLY A 113 -8.65 24.75 -2.11
N LYS A 114 -9.88 24.36 -1.73
CA LYS A 114 -10.16 23.07 -1.07
C LYS A 114 -9.77 21.90 -1.97
N ILE A 115 -10.19 21.91 -3.25
CA ILE A 115 -9.83 20.88 -4.23
C ILE A 115 -8.31 20.74 -4.37
N ARG A 116 -7.56 21.84 -4.45
CA ARG A 116 -6.08 21.76 -4.57
C ARG A 116 -5.46 21.08 -3.37
N LYS A 117 -5.93 21.38 -2.15
CA LYS A 117 -5.48 20.71 -0.93
C LYS A 117 -5.77 19.21 -1.01
N ASP A 118 -6.97 18.84 -1.43
CA ASP A 118 -7.38 17.45 -1.56
C ASP A 118 -6.54 16.71 -2.61
N ILE A 119 -6.19 17.34 -3.74
CA ILE A 119 -5.30 16.77 -4.76
C ILE A 119 -3.90 16.50 -4.18
N VAL A 120 -3.35 17.42 -3.38
CA VAL A 120 -2.02 17.24 -2.77
C VAL A 120 -2.03 16.08 -1.77
N ASN A 121 -3.06 16.00 -0.93
CA ASN A 121 -3.23 14.88 0.00
C ASN A 121 -3.37 13.54 -0.74
N PHE A 122 -4.24 13.51 -1.75
CA PHE A 122 -4.46 12.34 -2.60
C PHE A 122 -3.18 11.86 -3.27
N HIS A 123 -2.38 12.78 -3.82
CA HIS A 123 -1.06 12.45 -4.37
C HIS A 123 -0.10 11.89 -3.31
N GLY A 124 -0.08 12.49 -2.12
CA GLY A 124 0.73 12.01 -1.00
C GLY A 124 0.41 10.57 -0.63
N GLU A 125 -0.87 10.21 -0.59
CA GLU A 125 -1.31 8.83 -0.32
C GLU A 125 -0.89 7.85 -1.43
N MET A 126 -0.99 8.23 -2.70
CA MET A 126 -0.50 7.40 -3.82
C MET A 126 1.01 7.12 -3.71
N VAL A 127 1.80 8.14 -3.34
CA VAL A 127 3.24 7.98 -3.11
C VAL A 127 3.52 7.05 -1.91
N LEU A 128 2.67 7.05 -0.89
CA LEU A 128 2.79 6.08 0.21
C LEU A 128 2.50 4.65 -0.28
N LEU A 129 1.53 4.43 -1.19
CA LEU A 129 1.26 3.11 -1.76
C LEU A 129 2.43 2.59 -2.60
N GLU A 130 3.06 3.46 -3.40
CA GLU A 130 4.27 3.12 -4.16
C GLU A 130 5.41 2.69 -3.22
N ASN A 131 5.61 3.45 -2.15
CA ASN A 131 6.59 3.12 -1.12
C ASN A 131 6.26 1.81 -0.40
N TYR A 132 4.99 1.55 -0.08
CA TYR A 132 4.53 0.29 0.46
C TYR A 132 4.86 -0.88 -0.49
N SER A 133 4.58 -0.74 -1.79
CA SER A 133 4.90 -1.76 -2.80
C SER A 133 6.40 -2.04 -2.86
N ASN A 134 7.22 -1.00 -2.95
CA ASN A 134 8.69 -1.11 -2.94
C ASN A 134 9.22 -1.83 -1.69
N MET A 135 8.64 -1.54 -0.52
CA MET A 135 9.03 -2.17 0.74
C MET A 135 8.69 -3.66 0.79
N ASN A 136 7.52 -4.05 0.28
CA ASN A 136 7.11 -5.46 0.23
C ASN A 136 7.89 -6.23 -0.84
N TYR A 137 8.12 -5.65 -2.01
CA TYR A 137 8.91 -6.26 -3.08
C TYR A 137 10.37 -6.49 -2.69
N THR A 138 11.00 -5.51 -2.03
CA THR A 138 12.42 -5.61 -1.62
C THR A 138 12.63 -6.43 -0.34
N GLY A 139 11.55 -6.82 0.37
CA GLY A 139 11.62 -7.57 1.63
C GLY A 139 12.42 -6.90 2.75
N SER A 140 12.70 -5.60 2.65
CA SER A 140 13.62 -4.88 3.53
C SER A 140 12.95 -4.48 4.85
N LEU A 141 12.76 -5.44 5.78
CA LEU A 141 12.27 -5.19 7.14
C LEU A 141 13.08 -5.88 8.25
#